data_AF-A0A3G9J7C3-F1
#
_entry.id   AF-A0A3G9J7C3-F1
#
_cell.length_a   1.000
_cell.length_b   1.000
_cell.length_c   1.000
_cell.angle_alpha   90.00
_cell.angle_beta   90.00
_cell.angle_gamma   90.00
#
_symmetry.space_group_name_H-M   'P 1'
#
loop_
_entity.id
_entity.type
_entity.pdbx_description
1 polymer ?
#
loop_
_entity_poly.entity_id
_entity_poly.type
_entity_poly.pdbx_seq_one_letter_code
_entity_poly.pdbx_strand_id
1 'polypeptide(L)'
;MYIGDIEKKIFHTSQCEKVKEINHQTFFFIEAEALKEHYHYCPYCAAVMAYYHQDRQNIDDFVNDYHLSFHFNNQDGTIDVMTRYSRWKLYASDRKLSLYHHNEFATDFDEATKIKDYHRQHVHKESIIDYLQYIISHDAFRKNNPYEPPQTMKDRHLTKNSKKYRKEQRHIRKIKGKITARKVNELLRDLHK
;
A
#
# COMPACT_ATOMS: atom_id res chain seq x y z
N MET A 1 6.89 6.66 20.53
CA MET A 1 7.29 5.56 21.42
C MET A 1 6.23 4.48 21.37
N TYR A 2 6.65 3.26 21.10
CA TYR A 2 5.84 2.04 21.03
C TYR A 2 6.34 1.04 22.07
N ILE A 3 5.46 0.17 22.53
CA ILE A 3 5.72 -0.83 23.56
C ILE A 3 5.51 -2.21 22.95
N GLY A 4 6.53 -3.05 22.96
CA GLY A 4 6.49 -4.41 22.43
C GLY A 4 6.22 -5.44 23.51
N ASP A 5 5.19 -6.27 23.31
CA ASP A 5 5.01 -7.55 23.99
C ASP A 5 6.01 -8.55 23.40
N ILE A 6 7.06 -8.87 24.17
CA ILE A 6 8.15 -9.73 23.71
C ILE A 6 7.65 -11.14 23.38
N GLU A 7 6.70 -11.66 24.17
CA GLU A 7 6.20 -13.03 24.04
C GLU A 7 5.32 -13.19 22.81
N LYS A 8 4.40 -12.23 22.59
CA LYS A 8 3.48 -12.28 21.45
C LYS A 8 4.07 -11.73 20.17
N LYS A 9 5.22 -11.05 20.24
CA LYS A 9 5.79 -10.26 19.14
C LYS A 9 4.77 -9.28 18.56
N ILE A 10 4.08 -8.56 19.44
CA ILE A 10 3.12 -7.51 19.07
C ILE A 10 3.60 -6.19 19.64
N PHE A 11 3.56 -5.12 18.85
CA PHE A 11 3.83 -3.77 19.35
C PHE A 11 2.54 -2.94 19.45
N HIS A 12 2.55 -2.08 20.45
CA HIS A 12 1.42 -1.27 20.89
C HIS A 12 1.79 0.21 20.88
N THR A 13 0.81 1.08 20.68
CA THR A 13 0.97 2.49 21.04
C THR A 13 1.01 2.62 22.56
N SER A 14 1.64 3.68 23.06
CA SER A 14 1.73 3.93 24.51
C SER A 14 0.38 4.11 25.20
N GLN A 15 -0.68 4.41 24.44
CA GLN A 15 -2.04 4.60 24.94
C GLN A 15 -2.88 3.32 24.91
N CYS A 16 -2.34 2.20 24.43
CA CYS A 16 -3.09 0.95 24.35
C CYS A 16 -3.37 0.38 25.74
N GLU A 17 -4.64 0.09 26.04
CA GLU A 17 -5.05 -0.46 27.33
C GLU A 17 -4.40 -1.80 27.64
N LYS A 18 -4.11 -2.60 26.60
CA LYS A 18 -3.48 -3.91 26.71
C LYS A 18 -2.04 -3.87 27.21
N VAL A 19 -1.39 -2.71 27.18
CA VAL A 19 -0.02 -2.55 27.71
C VAL A 19 0.07 -2.89 29.20
N LYS A 20 -1.00 -2.63 29.97
CA LYS A 20 -1.05 -2.90 31.41
C LYS A 20 -0.94 -4.39 31.74
N GLU A 21 -1.29 -5.25 30.79
CA GLU A 21 -1.31 -6.71 30.93
C GLU A 21 0.01 -7.36 30.45
N ILE A 22 0.96 -6.58 29.92
CA ILE A 22 2.22 -7.11 29.36
C ILE A 22 3.28 -7.20 30.45
N ASN A 23 3.71 -8.43 30.78
CA ASN A 23 4.77 -8.68 31.76
C ASN A 23 6.17 -8.40 31.22
N HIS A 24 6.44 -8.79 29.97
CA HIS A 24 7.74 -8.67 29.32
C HIS A 24 7.70 -7.66 28.18
N GLN A 25 8.21 -6.47 28.46
CA GLN A 25 8.13 -5.31 27.56
C GLN A 25 9.48 -4.97 26.94
N THR A 26 9.45 -4.55 25.69
CA THR A 26 10.53 -3.79 25.04
C THR A 26 9.98 -2.46 24.51
N PHE A 27 10.86 -1.54 24.13
CA PHE A 27 10.46 -0.20 23.67
C PHE A 27 11.07 0.10 22.30
N PHE A 28 10.27 0.75 21.46
CA PHE A 28 10.71 1.26 20.16
C PHE A 28 10.38 2.75 20.06
N PHE A 29 11.23 3.54 19.42
CA PHE A 29 10.97 4.96 19.22
C PHE A 29 9.99 5.18 18.06
N ILE A 30 10.19 4.41 16.98
CA ILE A 30 9.39 4.46 15.76
C ILE A 30 8.88 3.06 15.36
N GLU A 31 7.77 3.03 14.62
CA GLU A 31 7.14 1.80 14.13
C GLU A 31 8.10 0.94 13.30
N ALA A 32 8.93 1.58 12.45
CA ALA A 32 9.88 0.88 11.60
C ALA A 32 10.90 0.03 12.37
N GLU A 33 11.25 0.41 13.61
CA GLU A 33 12.13 -0.38 14.46
C GLU A 33 11.46 -1.66 14.93
N ALA A 34 10.19 -1.57 15.37
CA ALA A 34 9.42 -2.74 15.80
C ALA A 34 9.27 -3.76 14.65
N LEU A 35 8.94 -3.26 13.45
CA LEU A 35 8.80 -4.10 12.24
C LEU A 35 10.11 -4.76 11.83
N LYS A 36 11.24 -4.05 11.97
CA LYS A 36 12.58 -4.60 11.70
C LYS A 36 12.92 -5.76 12.64
N GLU A 37 12.47 -5.67 13.90
CA GLU A 37 12.61 -6.72 14.91
C GLU A 37 11.51 -7.80 14.84
N HIS A 38 10.76 -7.83 13.72
CA HIS A 38 9.70 -8.80 13.42
C HIS A 38 8.53 -8.78 14.41
N TYR A 39 8.20 -7.62 14.98
CA TYR A 39 6.95 -7.42 15.72
C TYR A 39 5.81 -7.10 14.75
N HIS A 40 4.60 -7.47 15.15
CA HIS A 40 3.36 -7.25 14.41
C HIS A 40 2.52 -6.16 15.07
N TYR A 41 1.63 -5.55 14.31
CA TYR A 41 0.71 -4.53 14.79
C TYR A 41 -0.29 -5.12 15.78
N CYS A 42 -0.53 -4.40 16.88
CA CYS A 42 -1.71 -4.66 17.69
C CYS A 42 -2.98 -4.29 16.90
N PRO A 43 -3.98 -5.19 16.82
CA PRO A 43 -5.25 -4.93 16.12
C PRO A 43 -6.03 -3.71 16.62
N TYR A 44 -5.81 -3.30 17.88
CA TYR A 44 -6.45 -2.13 18.46
C TYR A 44 -5.65 -0.84 18.27
N CYS A 45 -4.35 -0.96 17.98
CA CYS A 45 -3.45 0.19 17.84
C CYS A 45 -3.28 0.63 16.38
N ALA A 46 -3.48 -0.28 15.42
CA ALA A 46 -3.27 0.01 14.02
C ALA A 46 -4.19 1.15 13.56
N ALA A 47 -3.60 2.16 12.91
CA ALA A 47 -4.33 3.37 12.54
C ALA A 47 -5.54 3.09 11.63
N VAL A 48 -5.46 2.07 10.78
CA VAL A 48 -6.56 1.67 9.88
C VAL A 48 -7.77 1.16 10.65
N MET A 49 -7.56 0.56 11.82
CA MET A 49 -8.62 0.00 12.64
C MET A 49 -9.47 1.07 13.32
N ALA A 50 -8.93 2.27 13.53
CA ALA A 50 -9.73 3.42 13.97
C ALA A 50 -10.85 3.76 12.96
N TYR A 51 -10.53 3.72 11.66
CA TYR A 51 -11.53 3.94 10.60
C TYR A 51 -12.56 2.81 10.54
N TYR A 52 -12.13 1.56 10.76
CA TYR A 52 -13.04 0.42 10.81
C TYR A 52 -14.01 0.56 11.98
N HIS A 53 -13.53 0.88 13.17
CA HIS A 53 -14.37 1.00 14.35
C HIS A 53 -15.34 2.17 14.31
N GLN A 54 -15.02 3.25 13.57
CA GLN A 54 -15.91 4.41 13.42
C GLN A 54 -17.22 4.05 12.70
N ASP A 55 -17.18 3.10 11.77
CA ASP A 55 -18.35 2.76 10.93
C ASP A 55 -18.54 1.24 10.79
N ARG A 56 -18.22 0.52 11.87
CA ARG A 56 -18.08 -0.94 11.87
C ARG A 56 -19.30 -1.65 11.30
N GLN A 57 -20.50 -1.29 11.75
CA GLN A 57 -21.72 -1.98 11.35
C GLN A 57 -21.97 -1.85 9.85
N ASN A 58 -21.88 -0.64 9.30
CA ASN A 58 -22.09 -0.43 7.86
C ASN A 58 -21.00 -1.10 7.02
N ILE A 59 -19.76 -1.15 7.51
CA ILE A 59 -18.67 -1.87 6.85
C ILE A 59 -18.94 -3.37 6.85
N ASP A 60 -19.28 -3.95 8.01
CA ASP A 60 -19.56 -5.38 8.15
C ASP A 60 -20.76 -5.78 7.27
N ASP A 61 -21.84 -4.99 7.27
CA ASP A 61 -23.01 -5.19 6.42
C ASP A 61 -22.65 -5.13 4.93
N PHE A 62 -21.89 -4.10 4.50
CA PHE A 62 -21.45 -3.97 3.10
C PHE A 62 -20.56 -5.15 2.66
N VAL A 63 -19.63 -5.56 3.51
CA VAL A 63 -18.75 -6.72 3.25
C VAL A 63 -19.58 -7.98 3.05
N ASN A 64 -20.61 -8.18 3.87
CA ASN A 64 -21.51 -9.32 3.76
C ASN A 64 -22.36 -9.28 2.49
N ASP A 65 -22.98 -8.13 2.20
CA ASP A 65 -23.87 -7.93 1.05
C ASP A 65 -23.14 -8.14 -0.29
N TYR A 66 -21.87 -7.74 -0.37
CA TYR A 66 -21.05 -7.87 -1.57
C TYR A 66 -20.11 -9.10 -1.55
N HIS A 67 -20.22 -9.94 -0.52
CA HIS A 67 -19.41 -11.15 -0.33
C HIS A 67 -17.91 -10.92 -0.48
N LEU A 68 -17.41 -9.84 0.15
CA LEU A 68 -16.00 -9.49 0.13
C LEU A 68 -15.23 -10.28 1.19
N SER A 69 -14.00 -10.70 0.87
CA SER A 69 -13.07 -11.11 1.91
C SER A 69 -12.46 -9.84 2.51
N PHE A 70 -12.64 -9.64 3.82
CA PHE A 70 -12.18 -8.46 4.54
C PHE A 70 -11.48 -8.88 5.84
N HIS A 71 -10.18 -8.62 5.95
CA HIS A 71 -9.38 -9.09 7.07
C HIS A 71 -8.27 -8.10 7.48
N PHE A 72 -8.11 -7.86 8.78
CA PHE A 72 -6.99 -7.07 9.27
C PHE A 72 -5.68 -7.89 9.26
N ASN A 73 -4.70 -7.42 8.50
CA ASN A 73 -3.37 -7.99 8.43
C ASN A 73 -2.45 -7.31 9.45
N ASN A 74 -2.14 -8.03 10.52
CA ASN A 74 -1.30 -7.52 11.59
C ASN A 74 0.20 -7.44 11.20
N GLN A 75 0.63 -8.02 10.08
CA GLN A 75 2.04 -7.98 9.69
C GLN A 75 2.45 -6.63 9.12
N ASP A 76 1.58 -6.03 8.32
CA ASP A 76 1.82 -4.74 7.67
C ASP A 76 0.86 -3.64 8.13
N GLY A 77 -0.06 -3.95 9.06
CA GLY A 77 -0.99 -2.99 9.65
C GLY A 77 -2.06 -2.53 8.66
N THR A 78 -2.39 -3.38 7.69
CA THR A 78 -3.36 -3.08 6.64
C THR A 78 -4.67 -3.84 6.85
N ILE A 79 -5.71 -3.45 6.12
CA ILE A 79 -6.88 -4.31 5.90
C ILE A 79 -6.80 -4.85 4.48
N ASP A 80 -6.76 -6.17 4.37
CA ASP A 80 -6.87 -6.91 3.12
C ASP A 80 -8.33 -6.94 2.68
N VAL A 81 -8.59 -6.47 1.45
CA VAL A 81 -9.91 -6.51 0.82
C VAL A 81 -9.77 -7.26 -0.50
N MET A 82 -10.44 -8.40 -0.62
CA MET A 82 -10.43 -9.20 -1.83
C MET A 82 -11.85 -9.37 -2.37
N THR A 83 -11.98 -9.13 -3.66
CA THR A 83 -13.16 -9.48 -4.43
C THR A 83 -12.88 -10.76 -5.22
N ARG A 84 -13.86 -11.21 -6.01
CA ARG A 84 -13.63 -12.28 -6.98
C ARG A 84 -12.62 -11.90 -8.08
N TYR A 85 -12.40 -10.62 -8.32
CA TYR A 85 -11.67 -10.11 -9.49
C TYR A 85 -10.34 -9.44 -9.14
N SER A 86 -10.19 -8.94 -7.92
CA SER A 86 -9.06 -8.10 -7.56
C SER A 86 -8.72 -8.20 -6.07
N ARG A 87 -7.50 -7.79 -5.73
CA ARG A 87 -6.99 -7.76 -4.36
C ARG A 87 -6.52 -6.36 -4.03
N TRP A 88 -6.86 -5.92 -2.84
CA TRP A 88 -6.60 -4.57 -2.36
C TRP A 88 -6.12 -4.58 -0.92
N LYS A 89 -5.41 -3.51 -0.57
CA LYS A 89 -4.99 -3.22 0.79
C LYS A 89 -5.37 -1.79 1.16
N LEU A 90 -6.03 -1.63 2.30
CA LEU A 90 -6.27 -0.35 2.94
C LEU A 90 -5.20 -0.11 3.99
N TYR A 91 -4.54 1.03 3.90
CA TYR A 91 -3.47 1.42 4.82
C TYR A 91 -3.71 2.84 5.32
N ALA A 92 -3.50 3.07 6.61
CA ALA A 92 -3.63 4.39 7.21
C ALA A 92 -2.28 4.88 7.74
N SER A 93 -1.89 6.08 7.32
CA SER A 93 -0.70 6.80 7.80
C SER A 93 -1.02 8.26 7.96
N ASP A 94 -0.50 8.92 9.00
CA ASP A 94 -0.68 10.36 9.24
C ASP A 94 -2.16 10.80 9.19
N ARG A 95 -3.05 9.96 9.75
CA ARG A 95 -4.51 10.15 9.71
C ARG A 95 -5.09 10.28 8.30
N LYS A 96 -4.48 9.64 7.32
CA LYS A 96 -5.01 9.52 5.97
C LYS A 96 -5.11 8.06 5.58
N LEU A 97 -6.28 7.67 5.10
CA LEU A 97 -6.49 6.38 4.51
C LEU A 97 -5.97 6.39 3.06
N SER A 98 -5.39 5.29 2.62
CA SER A 98 -4.89 5.10 1.27
C SER A 98 -5.19 3.69 0.81
N LEU A 99 -5.58 3.58 -0.46
CA LEU A 99 -5.92 2.33 -1.10
C LEU A 99 -4.76 1.86 -1.99
N TYR A 100 -4.47 0.58 -1.91
CA TYR A 100 -3.44 -0.10 -2.69
C TYR A 100 -4.08 -1.23 -3.48
N HIS A 101 -3.74 -1.35 -4.76
CA HIS A 101 -4.24 -2.38 -5.66
C HIS A 101 -3.12 -3.37 -5.99
N HIS A 102 -3.41 -4.67 -5.95
CA HIS A 102 -2.46 -5.69 -6.33
C HIS A 102 -2.23 -5.67 -7.84
N ASN A 103 -0.96 -5.68 -8.27
CA ASN A 103 -0.64 -5.80 -9.68
C ASN A 103 -0.61 -7.26 -10.11
N GLU A 104 -1.40 -7.61 -11.11
CA GLU A 104 -1.21 -8.88 -11.84
C GLU A 104 -0.01 -8.80 -12.81
N PHE A 105 0.39 -7.59 -13.21
CA PHE A 105 1.50 -7.35 -14.13
C PHE A 105 2.41 -6.27 -13.56
N ALA A 106 3.64 -6.64 -13.19
CA ALA A 106 4.65 -5.68 -12.78
C ALA A 106 4.98 -4.74 -13.95
N THR A 107 4.88 -3.43 -13.73
CA THR A 107 5.30 -2.43 -14.72
C THR A 107 6.57 -1.73 -14.26
N ASP A 108 7.40 -1.26 -15.19
CA ASP A 108 8.59 -0.43 -14.89
C ASP A 108 8.25 0.88 -14.16
N PHE A 109 6.96 1.22 -14.03
CA PHE A 109 6.42 2.38 -13.33
C PHE A 109 5.90 2.06 -11.93
N ASP A 110 5.93 0.79 -11.52
CA ASP A 110 5.67 0.41 -10.15
C ASP A 110 6.85 0.94 -9.33
N GLU A 111 6.69 2.16 -8.81
CA GLU A 111 7.64 2.76 -7.88
C GLU A 111 7.92 1.79 -6.72
N ALA A 112 8.97 2.05 -5.94
CA ALA A 112 9.13 1.41 -4.64
C ALA A 112 7.91 1.74 -3.77
N THR A 113 6.87 0.92 -3.86
CA THR A 113 5.62 1.10 -3.16
C THR A 113 5.83 0.69 -1.70
N LYS A 114 5.05 1.31 -0.81
CA LYS A 114 5.12 1.00 0.63
C LYS A 114 4.75 -0.46 0.93
N ILE A 115 3.94 -1.06 0.06
CA ILE A 115 3.44 -2.42 0.18
C ILE A 115 3.93 -3.21 -1.04
N LYS A 116 4.75 -4.23 -0.80
CA LYS A 116 5.31 -5.09 -1.84
C LYS A 116 4.19 -5.71 -2.69
N ASP A 117 4.34 -5.71 -4.02
CA ASP A 117 3.41 -6.26 -5.02
C ASP A 117 2.07 -5.48 -5.19
N TYR A 118 1.93 -4.34 -4.51
CA TYR A 118 0.78 -3.44 -4.65
C TYR A 118 1.20 -2.03 -5.07
N HIS A 119 0.41 -1.38 -5.93
CA HIS A 119 0.57 0.03 -6.23
C HIS A 119 -0.47 0.90 -5.51
N ARG A 120 -0.12 2.15 -5.22
CA ARG A 120 -1.05 3.09 -4.60
C ARG A 120 -2.09 3.54 -5.63
N GLN A 121 -3.36 3.30 -5.35
CA GLN A 121 -4.45 3.81 -6.16
C GLN A 121 -4.61 5.32 -5.89
N HIS A 122 -4.58 6.12 -6.95
CA HIS A 122 -4.70 7.58 -6.86
C HIS A 122 -6.16 8.03 -6.70
N VAL A 123 -6.81 7.54 -5.64
CA VAL A 123 -8.16 7.96 -5.25
C VAL A 123 -8.19 8.33 -3.77
N HIS A 124 -8.84 9.44 -3.48
CA HIS A 124 -8.99 9.96 -2.13
C HIS A 124 -10.44 9.76 -1.68
N LYS A 125 -10.61 9.08 -0.56
CA LYS A 125 -11.89 8.86 0.11
C LYS A 125 -11.70 9.07 1.62
N GLU A 126 -12.76 9.48 2.30
CA GLU A 126 -12.70 9.81 3.72
C GLU A 126 -12.92 8.58 4.63
N SER A 127 -13.64 7.57 4.12
CA SER A 127 -14.06 6.40 4.91
C SER A 127 -13.67 5.08 4.24
N ILE A 128 -13.66 3.99 5.03
CA ILE A 128 -13.48 2.64 4.48
C ILE A 128 -14.63 2.29 3.52
N ILE A 129 -15.88 2.63 3.88
CA ILE A 129 -17.03 2.26 3.05
C ILE A 129 -16.99 2.93 1.68
N ASP A 130 -16.54 4.18 1.59
CA ASP A 130 -16.33 4.87 0.31
C ASP A 130 -15.27 4.18 -0.56
N TYR A 131 -14.23 3.62 0.07
CA TYR A 131 -13.23 2.82 -0.64
C TYR A 131 -13.80 1.47 -1.08
N LEU A 132 -14.63 0.80 -0.27
CA LEU A 132 -15.29 -0.43 -0.67
C LEU A 132 -16.22 -0.22 -1.86
N GLN A 133 -17.02 0.85 -1.86
CA GLN A 133 -17.83 1.25 -3.01
C GLN A 133 -16.98 1.50 -4.26
N TYR A 134 -15.85 2.19 -4.09
CA TYR A 134 -14.90 2.40 -5.18
C TYR A 134 -14.41 1.06 -5.75
N ILE A 135 -13.99 0.11 -4.90
CA ILE A 135 -13.50 -1.21 -5.32
C ILE A 135 -14.54 -1.95 -6.17
N ILE A 136 -15.79 -2.02 -5.71
CA ILE A 136 -16.87 -2.67 -6.46
C ILE A 136 -17.10 -1.99 -7.82
N SER A 137 -17.17 -0.66 -7.85
CA SER A 137 -17.36 0.09 -9.08
C SER A 137 -16.20 -0.10 -10.07
N HIS A 138 -14.98 -0.18 -9.53
CA HIS A 138 -13.76 -0.40 -10.30
C HIS A 138 -13.76 -1.79 -10.94
N ASP A 139 -14.11 -2.82 -10.18
CA ASP A 139 -14.18 -4.18 -10.70
C ASP A 139 -15.27 -4.36 -11.76
N ALA A 140 -16.44 -3.76 -11.55
CA ALA A 140 -17.50 -3.72 -12.55
C ALA A 140 -17.03 -3.04 -13.83
N PHE A 141 -16.31 -1.92 -13.72
CA PHE A 141 -15.72 -1.25 -14.87
C PHE A 141 -14.68 -2.12 -15.59
N ARG A 142 -13.76 -2.76 -14.87
CA ARG A 142 -12.71 -3.63 -15.45
C ARG A 142 -13.27 -4.88 -16.12
N LYS A 143 -14.37 -5.44 -15.59
CA LYS A 143 -15.10 -6.54 -16.22
C LYS A 143 -15.66 -6.14 -17.58
N ASN A 144 -16.19 -4.93 -17.69
CA ASN A 144 -16.76 -4.39 -18.94
C ASN A 144 -15.70 -3.77 -19.87
N ASN A 145 -14.53 -3.46 -19.35
CA ASN A 145 -13.39 -2.88 -20.07
C ASN A 145 -12.14 -3.69 -19.74
N PRO A 146 -12.03 -4.93 -20.26
CA PRO A 146 -10.87 -5.77 -20.00
C PRO A 146 -9.61 -5.02 -20.39
N TYR A 147 -8.66 -4.96 -19.47
CA TYR A 147 -7.36 -4.38 -19.78
C TYR A 147 -6.60 -5.36 -20.65
N GLU A 148 -6.56 -5.07 -21.93
CA GLU A 148 -5.52 -5.63 -22.76
C GLU A 148 -4.21 -4.99 -22.29
N PRO A 149 -3.25 -5.76 -21.75
CA PRO A 149 -1.91 -5.22 -21.53
C PRO A 149 -1.52 -4.57 -22.85
N PRO A 150 -0.98 -3.34 -22.83
CA PRO A 150 -0.60 -2.67 -24.06
C PRO A 150 0.20 -3.70 -24.82
N GLN A 151 -0.31 -4.12 -25.98
CA GLN A 151 0.47 -4.96 -26.88
C GLN A 151 1.81 -4.27 -26.87
N THR A 152 2.85 -4.96 -26.37
CA THR A 152 4.23 -4.49 -26.51
C THR A 152 4.25 -3.88 -27.89
N MET A 153 4.66 -2.62 -28.05
CA MET A 153 4.73 -1.98 -29.35
C MET A 153 5.78 -2.72 -30.20
N LYS A 154 5.58 -4.01 -30.45
CA LYS A 154 6.05 -4.78 -31.56
C LYS A 154 5.37 -4.08 -32.72
N ASP A 155 6.19 -3.26 -33.36
CA ASP A 155 6.00 -2.82 -34.74
C ASP A 155 5.07 -1.64 -35.00
N ARG A 156 4.96 -0.69 -34.05
CA ARG A 156 4.90 0.72 -34.49
C ARG A 156 6.32 1.26 -34.53
N HIS A 157 6.98 1.06 -35.67
CA HIS A 157 8.20 1.78 -36.06
C HIS A 157 7.89 3.29 -36.02
N LEU A 158 7.96 3.88 -34.82
CA LEU A 158 7.94 5.32 -34.66
C LEU A 158 9.22 5.82 -35.31
N THR A 159 9.09 6.42 -36.49
CA THR A 159 10.23 7.02 -37.18
C THR A 159 10.92 8.00 -36.22
N LYS A 160 12.26 7.98 -36.18
CA LYS A 160 13.10 8.81 -35.27
C LYS A 160 12.75 10.31 -35.30
N ASN A 161 12.05 10.75 -36.35
CA ASN A 161 11.66 12.13 -36.60
C ASN A 161 10.26 12.51 -36.06
N SER A 162 9.44 11.54 -35.63
CA SER A 162 8.10 11.85 -35.12
C SER A 162 8.15 12.70 -33.85
N LYS A 163 7.22 13.65 -33.71
CA LYS A 163 7.10 14.47 -32.48
C LYS A 163 6.88 13.60 -31.24
N LYS A 164 6.11 12.51 -31.40
CA LYS A 164 5.83 11.53 -30.34
C LYS A 164 7.11 10.82 -29.88
N TYR A 165 7.94 10.32 -30.81
CA TYR A 165 9.24 9.71 -30.48
C TYR A 165 10.17 10.67 -29.73
N ARG A 166 10.29 11.93 -30.19
CA ARG A 166 11.13 12.93 -29.51
C ARG A 166 10.64 13.25 -28.10
N LYS A 167 9.32 13.27 -27.86
CA LYS A 167 8.72 13.47 -26.54
C LYS A 167 9.01 12.28 -25.61
N GLU A 168 8.84 11.06 -26.12
CA GLU A 168 9.15 9.80 -25.44
C GLU A 168 10.63 9.76 -25.01
N GLN A 169 11.55 10.02 -25.94
CA GLN A 169 12.99 10.02 -25.67
C GLN A 169 13.40 11.08 -24.65
N ARG A 170 12.77 12.27 -24.66
CA ARG A 170 13.00 13.30 -23.63
C ARG A 170 12.52 12.83 -22.26
N HIS A 171 11.37 12.15 -22.18
CA HIS A 171 10.84 11.62 -20.94
C HIS A 171 11.73 10.51 -20.37
N ILE A 172 12.12 9.54 -21.21
CA ILE A 172 13.04 8.45 -20.85
C ILE A 172 14.40 9.02 -20.37
N ARG A 173 14.96 10.02 -21.05
CA ARG A 173 16.21 10.68 -20.61
C ARG A 173 16.06 11.37 -19.25
N LYS A 174 14.94 12.04 -18.99
CA LYS A 174 14.66 12.65 -17.68
C LYS A 174 14.58 11.61 -16.58
N ILE A 175 13.87 10.50 -16.82
CA ILE A 175 13.74 9.41 -15.84
C ILE A 175 15.11 8.78 -15.58
N LYS A 176 15.87 8.43 -16.62
CA LYS A 176 17.23 7.89 -16.49
C LYS A 176 18.15 8.84 -15.73
N GLY A 177 18.09 10.15 -16.00
CA GLY A 177 18.86 11.15 -15.26
C GLY A 177 18.54 11.17 -13.77
N LYS A 178 17.27 11.07 -13.38
CA LYS A 178 16.85 10.99 -11.97
C LYS A 178 17.34 9.71 -11.29
N ILE A 179 17.24 8.56 -11.98
CA ILE A 179 17.71 7.27 -11.46
C ILE A 179 19.24 7.30 -11.26
N THR A 180 19.98 7.80 -12.24
CA THR A 180 21.45 7.93 -12.14
C THR A 180 21.84 8.87 -11.01
N ALA A 181 21.22 10.03 -10.88
CA ALA A 181 21.51 10.96 -9.79
C ALA A 181 21.21 10.35 -8.40
N ARG A 182 20.15 9.54 -8.30
CA ARG A 182 19.82 8.81 -7.07
C ARG A 182 20.88 7.77 -6.72
N LYS A 183 21.30 6.94 -7.70
CA LYS A 183 22.37 5.97 -7.51
C LYS A 183 23.71 6.62 -7.14
N VAL A 184 24.08 7.72 -7.79
CA VAL A 184 25.30 8.46 -7.46
C VAL A 184 25.24 9.00 -6.03
N ASN A 185 24.11 9.57 -5.62
CA ASN A 185 23.92 10.05 -4.25
C ASN A 185 23.97 8.93 -3.20
N GLU A 186 23.53 7.72 -3.55
CA GLU A 186 23.60 6.54 -2.69
C GLU A 186 25.07 6.09 -2.52
N LEU A 187 25.82 5.97 -3.63
CA LEU A 187 27.25 5.66 -3.61
C LEU A 187 28.09 6.68 -2.84
N LEU A 188 27.77 7.98 -2.96
CA LEU A 188 28.46 9.04 -2.23
C LEU A 188 28.19 9.02 -0.72
N ARG A 189 27.05 8.46 -0.28
CA ARG A 189 26.75 8.28 1.15
C ARG A 189 27.50 7.10 1.74
N ASP A 190 27.74 6.07 0.95
CA ASP A 190 28.47 4.88 1.40
C ASP A 190 30.00 5.08 1.42
N LEU A 191 30.53 6.07 0.70
CA LEU A 191 31.95 6.47 0.77
C LEU A 191 32.30 7.37 1.98
N HIS A 192 31.29 7.91 2.67
CA HIS A 192 31.46 8.79 3.84
C HIS A 192 31.04 8.12 5.16
N LYS A 193 30.97 6.79 5.18
CA LYS A 193 30.90 5.96 6.40
C LYS A 193 32.27 5.33 6.65
#